data_AF-A0A819ZTT9-F1
#
_entry.id   AF-A0A819ZTT9-F1
#
_cell.length_a   1.000
_cell.length_b   1.000
_cell.length_c   1.000
_cell.angle_alpha   90.00
_cell.angle_beta   90.00
_cell.angle_gamma   90.00
#
_symmetry.space_group_name_H-M   'P 1'
#
loop_
_entity.id
_entity.type
_entity.pdbx_description
1 polymer ?
#
loop_
_entity_poly.entity_id
_entity_poly.type
_entity_poly.pdbx_seq_one_letter_code
_entity_poly.pdbx_strand_id
1 'polypeptide(L)'
;MRYRSDPALPPILCNSRRDEVTIFQIDNNGGTWIVFKGFLEAGDSFTFKSQRSMDDRFHLKLEINGSLDTTISACCEHLYRHGGRIDDGHSSFWIETIEEYKSCTK
;
A
#
# COMPACT_ATOMS: atom_id res chain seq x y z
N MET A 1 -7.68 -0.63 0.36
CA MET A 1 -6.58 -1.47 -0.20
C MET A 1 -6.81 -2.88 0.31
N ARG A 2 -6.47 -3.89 -0.48
CA ARG A 2 -6.62 -5.30 -0.11
C ARG A 2 -5.28 -5.99 -0.02
N TYR A 3 -5.10 -6.80 1.01
CA TYR A 3 -3.96 -7.69 1.16
C TYR A 3 -4.27 -9.04 0.50
N ARG A 4 -3.40 -9.51 -0.39
CA ARG A 4 -3.37 -10.88 -0.91
C ARG A 4 -2.01 -11.45 -0.53
N SER A 5 -1.99 -12.54 0.22
CA SER A 5 -0.76 -13.25 0.57
C SER A 5 0.15 -13.46 -0.65
N ASP A 6 1.45 -13.49 -0.42
CA ASP A 6 2.48 -13.79 -1.42
C ASP A 6 2.13 -15.07 -2.22
N PRO A 7 2.01 -15.00 -3.55
CA PRO A 7 1.74 -16.16 -4.40
C PRO A 7 2.86 -17.22 -4.38
N ALA A 8 4.07 -16.90 -3.90
CA ALA A 8 5.19 -17.83 -3.78
C ALA A 8 5.18 -18.65 -2.47
N LEU A 9 4.35 -18.29 -1.49
CA LEU A 9 4.23 -19.02 -0.23
C LEU A 9 3.29 -20.23 -0.41
N PRO A 10 3.74 -21.47 -0.16
CA PRO A 10 2.92 -22.65 -0.36
C PRO A 10 1.70 -22.67 0.59
N PRO A 11 0.53 -23.15 0.14
CA PRO A 11 -0.75 -23.10 0.87
C PRO A 11 -0.82 -23.98 2.14
N ILE A 12 0.32 -24.48 2.64
CA ILE A 12 0.41 -25.51 3.68
C ILE A 12 0.68 -24.92 5.07
N LEU A 13 0.67 -23.59 5.21
CA LEU A 13 0.82 -22.87 6.48
C LEU A 13 -0.39 -21.95 6.78
N CYS A 14 -1.57 -22.28 6.26
CA CYS A 14 -2.86 -21.63 6.57
C CYS A 14 -3.34 -21.90 8.01
N ASN A 15 -2.48 -21.68 8.99
CA ASN A 15 -2.84 -21.69 10.41
C ASN A 15 -2.91 -20.23 10.86
N SER A 16 -4.02 -19.54 10.56
CA SER A 16 -4.39 -18.23 11.13
C SER A 16 -3.19 -17.30 11.36
N ARG A 17 -2.32 -17.15 10.35
CA ARG A 17 -1.16 -16.27 10.42
C ARG A 17 -1.63 -14.91 9.94
N ARG A 18 -1.66 -13.96 10.88
CA ARG A 18 -1.79 -12.55 10.55
C ARG A 18 -0.41 -12.01 10.27
N ASP A 19 -0.25 -11.39 9.12
CA ASP A 19 0.98 -10.72 8.77
C ASP A 19 0.95 -9.29 9.29
N GLU A 20 2.06 -8.83 9.87
CA GLU A 20 2.21 -7.44 10.26
C GLU A 20 2.41 -6.60 9.00
N VAL A 21 1.38 -5.87 8.61
CA VAL A 21 1.42 -4.95 7.47
C VAL A 21 1.71 -3.55 7.99
N THR A 22 2.76 -2.93 7.44
CA THR A 22 3.08 -1.52 7.71
C THR A 22 3.16 -0.76 6.40
N ILE A 23 2.42 0.33 6.29
CA ILE A 23 2.51 1.26 5.16
C ILE A 23 3.14 2.55 5.64
N PHE A 24 4.25 2.88 4.99
CA PHE A 24 4.93 4.14 5.16
C PHE A 24 4.58 5.07 4.01
N GLN A 25 4.41 6.34 4.32
CA GLN A 25 4.37 7.40 3.34
C GLN A 25 5.66 8.20 3.40
N ILE A 26 6.24 8.48 2.24
CA ILE A 26 7.49 9.22 2.10
C ILE A 26 7.16 10.58 1.47
N ASP A 27 7.64 11.66 2.06
CA ASP A 27 7.51 13.01 1.49
C ASP A 27 8.65 13.34 0.51
N ASN A 28 8.58 14.51 -0.13
CA ASN A 28 9.63 14.94 -1.07
C ASN A 28 10.99 15.23 -0.40
N ASN A 29 11.02 15.43 0.92
CA ASN A 29 12.22 15.72 1.71
C ASN A 29 12.86 14.45 2.30
N GLY A 30 12.28 13.27 2.05
CA GLY A 30 12.72 11.99 2.62
C GLY A 30 12.15 11.69 4.01
N GLY A 31 11.27 12.55 4.54
CA GLY A 31 10.49 12.30 5.74
C GLY A 31 9.58 11.08 5.54
N THR A 32 9.54 10.18 6.51
CA THR A 32 8.79 8.92 6.43
C THR A 32 7.82 8.80 7.61
N TRP A 33 6.55 8.54 7.31
CA TRP A 33 5.46 8.45 8.30
C TRP A 33 4.72 7.12 8.17
N ILE A 34 4.35 6.50 9.29
CA ILE A 34 3.48 5.33 9.27
C ILE A 34 2.04 5.81 9.08
N VAL A 35 1.44 5.51 7.92
CA VAL A 35 0.03 5.82 7.63
C VAL A 35 -0.90 4.65 7.93
N PHE A 36 -0.34 3.44 8.03
CA PHE A 36 -1.05 2.25 8.47
C PHE A 36 -0.10 1.26 9.14
N LYS A 37 -0.54 0.66 10.23
CA LYS A 37 0.14 -0.49 10.86
C LYS A 37 -0.90 -1.41 11.48
N GLY A 38 -0.90 -2.69 11.10
CA GLY A 38 -1.87 -3.65 11.59
C GLY A 38 -1.54 -5.08 11.22
N PHE A 39 -2.25 -6.03 11.83
CA PHE A 39 -2.15 -7.45 11.53
C PHE A 39 -3.30 -7.83 10.59
N LEU A 40 -2.97 -8.28 9.38
CA LEU A 40 -3.94 -8.61 8.33
C LEU A 40 -3.84 -10.08 7.93
N GLU A 41 -4.97 -10.66 7.58
CA GLU A 41 -5.07 -11.98 6.98
C GLU A 41 -5.21 -11.85 5.45
N ALA A 42 -4.75 -12.86 4.73
CA ALA A 42 -4.84 -12.89 3.27
C ALA A 42 -6.31 -12.75 2.83
N GLY A 43 -6.60 -11.70 2.06
CA GLY A 43 -7.95 -11.36 1.62
C GLY A 43 -8.55 -10.16 2.35
N ASP A 44 -7.96 -9.70 3.45
CA ASP A 44 -8.44 -8.55 4.22
C ASP A 44 -8.33 -7.25 3.44
N SER A 45 -9.36 -6.42 3.60
CA SER A 45 -9.38 -5.04 3.12
C SER A 45 -9.14 -4.07 4.28
N PHE A 46 -8.35 -3.05 4.02
CA PHE A 46 -8.01 -2.02 4.99
C PHE A 46 -7.92 -0.65 4.31
N THR A 47 -8.12 0.41 5.11
CA THR A 47 -8.11 1.79 4.63
C THR A 47 -7.13 2.60 5.45
N PHE A 48 -6.46 3.54 4.81
CA PHE A 48 -5.59 4.51 5.47
C PHE A 48 -5.76 5.87 4.81
N LYS A 49 -5.46 6.93 5.55
CA LYS A 49 -5.50 8.29 5.05
C LYS A 49 -4.09 8.72 4.68
N SER A 50 -3.88 9.10 3.42
CA SER A 50 -2.63 9.71 3.02
C SER A 50 -2.45 11.06 3.72
N GLN A 51 -1.24 11.32 4.22
CA GLN A 51 -0.84 12.59 4.84
C GLN A 51 -0.12 13.51 3.84
N ARG A 52 -0.41 13.38 2.54
CA ARG A 52 0.30 14.11 1.47
C ARG A 52 -0.01 15.61 1.52
N SER A 53 1.02 16.44 1.40
CA SER A 53 0.87 17.88 1.13
C SER A 53 0.47 18.10 -0.32
N MET A 54 -0.13 19.26 -0.64
CA MET A 54 -0.71 19.53 -1.97
C MET A 54 0.29 19.32 -3.13
N ASP A 55 1.58 19.60 -2.89
CA ASP A 55 2.66 19.55 -3.89
C ASP A 55 3.63 18.37 -3.70
N ASP A 56 3.37 17.50 -2.72
CA ASP A 56 4.20 16.32 -2.50
C ASP A 56 3.83 15.20 -3.47
N ARG A 57 4.81 14.37 -3.87
CA ARG A 57 4.51 13.14 -4.59
C ARG A 57 3.79 12.17 -3.67
N PHE A 58 2.89 11.39 -4.24
CA PHE A 58 2.33 10.25 -3.55
C PHE A 58 3.35 9.12 -3.60
N HIS A 59 4.07 8.92 -2.49
CA HIS A 59 5.06 7.85 -2.36
C HIS A 59 4.75 7.00 -1.13
N LEU A 60 4.48 5.71 -1.36
CA LEU A 60 4.27 4.73 -0.31
C LEU A 60 5.29 3.60 -0.38
N LYS A 61 5.67 3.08 0.78
CA LYS A 61 6.43 1.86 0.95
C LYS A 61 5.58 0.87 1.75
N LEU A 62 5.38 -0.33 1.22
CA LEU A 62 4.53 -1.35 1.84
C LEU A 62 5.40 -2.50 2.33
N GLU A 63 5.29 -2.79 3.61
CA GLU A 63 6.05 -3.85 4.26
C GLU A 63 5.12 -4.92 4.84
N ILE A 64 5.57 -6.17 4.78
CA ILE A 64 4.93 -7.36 5.36
C ILE A 64 5.95 -8.00 6.29
N ASN A 65 5.63 -8.15 7.56
CA ASN A 65 6.51 -8.70 8.59
C ASN A 65 7.91 -8.04 8.61
N GLY A 66 7.96 -6.72 8.38
CA GLY A 66 9.18 -5.92 8.31
C GLY A 66 10.02 -6.09 7.02
N SER A 67 9.54 -6.87 6.05
CA SER A 67 10.16 -7.01 4.73
C SER A 67 9.43 -6.15 3.70
N LEU A 68 10.19 -5.44 2.86
CA LEU A 68 9.62 -4.64 1.77
C LEU A 68 8.97 -5.55 0.72
N ASP A 69 7.66 -5.37 0.50
CA ASP A 69 6.92 -6.01 -0.59
C ASP A 69 7.00 -5.17 -1.86
N THR A 70 6.54 -3.92 -1.79
CA THR A 70 6.50 -3.03 -2.95
C THR A 70 6.57 -1.55 -2.56
N THR A 71 6.85 -0.71 -3.55
CA THR A 71 6.82 0.74 -3.42
C THR A 71 5.92 1.34 -4.50
N ILE A 72 5.08 2.28 -4.10
CA ILE A 72 4.14 2.97 -4.97
C ILE A 72 4.60 4.41 -5.10
N SER A 73 4.86 4.88 -6.32
CA SER A 73 5.16 6.30 -6.53
C SER A 73 4.35 6.86 -7.69
N ALA A 74 3.64 7.97 -7.48
CA ALA A 74 3.01 8.74 -8.54
C ALA A 74 3.00 10.22 -8.22
N CYS A 75 2.70 11.02 -9.25
CA CYS A 75 2.48 12.45 -9.08
C CYS A 75 1.31 12.72 -8.12
N CYS A 76 0.20 11.96 -8.23
CA CYS A 76 -1.00 12.12 -7.39
C CYS A 76 -1.68 10.76 -7.18
N GLU A 77 -2.48 10.64 -6.12
CA GLU A 77 -3.23 9.44 -5.74
C GLU A 77 -4.15 8.96 -6.87
N HIS A 78 -4.79 9.89 -7.58
CA HIS A 78 -5.77 9.58 -8.64
C HIS A 78 -5.18 8.83 -9.84
N LEU A 79 -3.85 8.84 -10.02
CA LEU A 79 -3.19 8.12 -11.11
C LEU A 79 -3.17 6.60 -10.88
N TYR A 80 -3.31 6.14 -9.65
CA TYR A 80 -3.48 4.72 -9.31
C TYR A 80 -4.93 4.25 -9.42
N ARG A 81 -5.70 4.89 -10.30
CA ARG A 81 -7.15 4.73 -10.48
C ARG A 81 -7.56 3.26 -10.43
N HIS A 82 -8.55 2.98 -9.58
CA HIS A 82 -9.35 1.75 -9.43
C HIS A 82 -8.88 0.52 -10.21
N GLY A 83 -8.33 -0.47 -9.50
CA GLY A 83 -8.02 -1.77 -10.08
C GLY A 83 -6.68 -1.85 -10.83
N GLY A 84 -5.83 -0.82 -10.73
CA GLY A 84 -4.44 -0.89 -11.19
C GLY A 84 -3.61 -1.79 -10.27
N ARG A 85 -2.93 -2.79 -10.86
CA ARG A 85 -1.90 -3.58 -10.16
C ARG A 85 -0.79 -2.63 -9.72
N ILE A 86 -0.42 -2.72 -8.44
CA ILE A 86 0.55 -1.82 -7.79
C ILE A 86 1.97 -2.02 -8.34
N ASP A 87 2.22 -3.21 -8.87
CA ASP A 87 3.43 -3.65 -9.54
C ASP A 87 2.98 -4.71 -10.55
N ASP A 88 3.77 -5.05 -11.59
CA ASP A 88 3.43 -5.86 -12.78
C ASP A 88 2.81 -7.26 -12.53
N GLY A 89 2.55 -7.59 -11.27
CA GLY A 89 1.72 -8.69 -10.83
C GLY A 89 2.21 -9.35 -9.56
N HIS A 90 3.32 -8.84 -9.02
CA HIS A 90 4.10 -9.44 -7.95
C HIS A 90 3.80 -8.87 -6.56
N SER A 91 3.16 -7.70 -6.45
CA SER A 91 2.82 -7.16 -5.13
C SER A 91 1.70 -7.96 -4.46
N SER A 92 1.86 -8.15 -3.16
CA SER A 92 0.85 -8.69 -2.26
C SER A 92 -0.30 -7.70 -1.96
N PHE A 93 -0.27 -6.49 -2.52
CA PHE A 93 -1.26 -5.45 -2.26
C PHE A 93 -2.04 -5.05 -3.52
N TRP A 94 -3.30 -4.69 -3.31
CA TRP A 94 -4.18 -4.24 -4.38
C TRP A 94 -4.98 -2.99 -3.99
N ILE A 95 -4.95 -1.95 -4.84
CA ILE A 95 -5.76 -0.75 -4.64
C ILE A 95 -7.20 -1.04 -5.08
N GLU A 96 -8.11 -1.22 -4.12
CA GLU A 96 -9.54 -1.40 -4.39
C GLU A 96 -10.22 -0.09 -4.79
N THR A 97 -10.08 0.93 -3.95
CA THR A 97 -10.72 2.24 -4.09
C THR A 97 -9.79 3.32 -3.55
N ILE A 98 -9.85 4.52 -4.15
CA ILE A 98 -9.24 5.73 -3.62
C ILE A 98 -10.37 6.75 -3.44
N GLU A 99 -10.57 7.20 -2.20
CA GLU A 99 -11.58 8.19 -1.83
C GLU A 99 -10.91 9.50 -1.43
N GLU A 100 -11.62 10.63 -1.60
CA GLU A 100 -11.17 11.96 -1.17
C GLU A 100 -9.76 12.38 -1.64
N TYR A 101 -9.43 12.11 -2.91
CA TYR A 101 -8.11 12.46 -3.46
C TYR A 101 -7.98 13.96 -3.75
N LYS A 102 -6.77 14.51 -3.54
CA LYS A 102 -6.40 15.84 -4.03
C LYS A 102 -5.78 15.72 -5.41
N SER A 103 -6.41 16.32 -6.43
CA SER A 103 -5.80 16.41 -7.76
C SER A 103 -4.55 17.29 -7.68
N CYS A 104 -3.47 16.91 -8.36
CA CYS A 104 -2.39 17.87 -8.60
C CYS A 104 -2.90 18.92 -9.59
N THR A 105 -2.79 20.19 -9.23
CA THR A 105 -2.96 21.30 -10.17
C THR A 105 -1.75 21.32 -11.09
N LYS A 106 -2.00 21.21 -12.40
CA LYS A 106 -0.96 21.27 -13.44
C LYS A 106 -0.59 22.71 -13.74
#